data_AF-A0A0F8YXS6-F1
#
_entry.id   AF-A0A0F8YXS6-F1
#
_cell.length_a   1.000
_cell.length_b   1.000
_cell.length_c   1.000
_cell.angle_alpha   90.00
_cell.angle_beta   90.00
_cell.angle_gamma   90.00
#
_symmetry.space_group_name_H-M   'P 1'
#
loop_
_entity.id
_entity.type
_entity.pdbx_description
1 polymer ?
#
loop_
_entity_poly.entity_id
_entity_poly.type
_entity_poly.pdbx_seq_one_letter_code
_entity_poly.pdbx_strand_id
1 'polypeptide(L)' 'MKNKWKTIAIIFIILFILETILFLYLIKLGIDVEKEEVICAIQICSEYDSYYYDSIKQVCSCYINGEVKYQKYLDS' A
#
# COMPACT_ATOMS: atom_id res chain seq x y z
N MET A 1 3.81 44.48 14.12
CA MET A 1 4.27 43.70 12.94
C MET A 1 5.32 42.63 13.27
N LYS A 2 6.23 42.85 14.25
CA LYS A 2 7.36 41.95 14.59
C LYS A 2 7.04 40.52 15.03
N ASN A 3 5.79 40.20 15.42
CA ASN A 3 5.39 38.86 15.88
C ASN A 3 4.62 38.02 14.85
N LYS A 4 4.07 38.63 13.80
CA LYS A 4 3.24 37.92 12.80
C LYS A 4 4.04 36.91 12.00
N TRP A 5 5.28 37.28 11.64
CA TRP A 5 6.15 36.39 10.87
C TRP A 5 6.57 35.15 11.67
N LYS A 6 6.80 35.30 12.98
CA LYS A 6 7.08 34.16 13.86
C LYS A 6 5.90 33.18 13.93
N THR A 7 4.67 33.69 14.04
CA THR A 7 3.47 32.85 14.02
C THR A 7 3.32 32.09 12.71
N ILE A 8 3.53 32.77 11.57
CA ILE A 8 3.46 32.13 10.25
C ILE A 8 4.53 31.04 10.12
N ALA A 9 5.77 31.31 10.56
CA ALA A 9 6.85 30.34 10.52
C ALA A 9 6.52 29.07 11.34
N ILE A 10 5.95 29.22 12.54
CA ILE A 10 5.54 28.08 13.37
C ILE A 10 4.47 27.25 12.66
N ILE A 11 3.47 27.88 12.04
CA ILE A 11 2.42 27.18 11.29
C ILE A 11 3.02 26.38 10.14
N PHE A 12 3.96 26.97 9.38
CA PHE A 12 4.64 26.26 8.28
C PHE A 12 5.44 25.06 8.78
N ILE A 13 6.14 25.17 9.91
CA ILE A 13 6.88 24.04 10.49
C ILE A 13 5.91 22.90 10.85
N ILE A 14 4.77 23.22 11.47
CA ILE A 14 3.77 22.21 11.82
C ILE A 14 3.19 21.54 10.57
N LEU A 15 2.82 22.34 9.55
CA LEU A 15 2.31 21.82 8.28
C LEU A 15 3.33 20.93 7.58
N PHE A 16 4.59 21.32 7.57
CA PHE A 16 5.67 20.53 6.97
C PHE A 16 5.88 19.19 7.68
N ILE A 17 5.79 19.16 9.01
CA ILE A 17 5.89 17.92 9.78
C ILE A 17 4.72 16.99 9.45
N LEU A 18 3.49 17.52 9.42
CA LEU A 18 2.29 16.74 9.10
C LEU A 18 2.35 16.18 7.67
N GLU A 19 2.77 17.00 6.71
CA GLU A 19 2.98 16.61 5.32
C GLU A 19 4.02 15.49 5.20
N THR A 20 5.15 15.62 5.90
CA THR A 20 6.21 14.60 5.89
C THR A 20 5.73 13.27 6.46
N ILE A 21 4.97 13.30 7.57
CA ILE A 21 4.40 12.09 8.17
C ILE A 21 3.42 11.43 7.21
N LEU A 22 2.54 12.20 6.59
CA LEU A 22 1.59 11.70 5.59
C LEU A 22 2.31 11.07 4.39
N PHE A 23 3.34 11.74 3.89
CA PHE A 23 4.12 11.26 2.75
C PHE A 23 4.82 9.93 3.05
N LEU A 24 5.45 9.80 4.22
CA LEU A 24 6.07 8.55 4.65
C LEU A 24 5.05 7.42 4.83
N TYR A 25 3.86 7.73 5.34
CA TYR A 25 2.79 6.76 5.46
C TYR A 25 2.33 6.24 4.09
N LEU A 26 2.12 7.14 3.12
CA LEU A 26 1.73 6.76 1.76
C LEU A 26 2.79 5.92 1.05
N ILE A 27 4.08 6.26 1.22
CA ILE A 27 5.18 5.43 0.70
C ILE A 27 5.12 4.03 1.31
N LYS A 28 4.98 3.94 2.63
CA LYS A 28 4.92 2.64 3.32
C LYS A 28 3.73 1.81 2.81
N LEU A 29 2.56 2.42 2.67
CA LEU A 29 1.37 1.76 2.16
C LEU A 29 1.59 1.24 0.72
N GLY A 30 2.23 2.02 -0.14
CA GLY A 30 2.59 1.57 -1.49
C GLY A 30 3.53 0.36 -1.49
N ILE A 31 4.56 0.40 -0.64
CA ILE A 31 5.52 -0.72 -0.49
C ILE A 31 4.83 -1.98 0.05
N ASP A 32 3.92 -1.83 1.00
CA ASP A 32 3.23 -2.97 1.61
C ASP A 32 2.28 -3.65 0.59
N VAL A 33 1.56 -2.87 -0.23
CA VAL A 33 0.74 -3.42 -1.33
C VAL A 33 1.60 -4.13 -2.37
N GLU A 34 2.73 -3.55 -2.77
CA GLU A 34 3.66 -4.18 -3.73
C GLU A 34 4.19 -5.52 -3.18
N LYS A 35 4.55 -5.58 -1.91
CA LYS A 35 4.99 -6.83 -1.27
C LYS A 35 3.90 -7.89 -1.28
N GLU A 36 2.67 -7.52 -0.94
CA GLU A 36 1.53 -8.45 -0.95
C GLU A 36 1.23 -8.97 -2.37
N GLU A 37 1.33 -8.10 -3.38
CA GLU A 37 1.18 -8.48 -4.78
C GLU A 37 2.28 -9.46 -5.22
N VAL A 38 3.53 -9.22 -4.82
CA VAL A 38 4.65 -10.12 -5.07
C VAL A 38 4.46 -11.47 -4.38
N ILE A 39 3.97 -11.49 -3.13
CA ILE A 39 3.63 -12.72 -2.41
C ILE A 39 2.54 -13.49 -3.18
N CYS A 40 1.53 -12.78 -3.67
CA CYS A 40 0.46 -13.33 -4.46
C CYS A 40 0.96 -14.02 -5.73
N ALA A 41 1.78 -13.30 -6.50
CA ALA A 41 2.28 -13.74 -7.79
C ALA A 41 3.29 -14.90 -7.64
N ILE A 42 4.27 -14.75 -6.76
CA ILE A 42 5.47 -15.60 -6.72
C ILE A 42 5.34 -16.73 -5.69
N GLN A 43 4.75 -16.46 -4.52
CA GLN A 43 4.69 -17.46 -3.45
C GLN A 43 3.41 -18.29 -3.49
N ILE A 44 2.30 -17.71 -3.95
CA ILE A 44 1.00 -18.37 -3.94
C ILE A 44 0.61 -18.90 -5.32
N CYS A 45 0.70 -18.06 -6.35
CA CYS A 45 0.17 -18.38 -7.69
C CYS A 45 1.25 -18.73 -8.72
N SER A 46 2.47 -19.08 -8.32
CA SER A 46 3.59 -19.30 -9.26
C SER A 46 3.38 -20.45 -10.25
N GLU A 47 2.55 -21.43 -9.90
CA GLU A 47 2.23 -22.59 -10.75
C GLU A 47 0.95 -22.39 -11.61
N TYR A 48 0.37 -21.19 -11.59
CA TYR A 48 -0.90 -20.87 -12.26
C TYR A 48 -0.68 -19.93 -13.46
N ASP A 49 -1.60 -19.96 -14.42
CA ASP A 49 -1.48 -19.17 -15.66
C ASP A 49 -1.54 -17.66 -15.40
N SER A 50 -2.35 -17.26 -14.40
CA SER A 50 -2.51 -15.88 -14.00
C SER A 50 -3.00 -15.77 -12.56
N TYR A 51 -2.88 -14.57 -12.00
CA TYR A 51 -3.31 -14.25 -10.65
C TYR A 51 -4.03 -12.90 -10.61
N TYR A 52 -4.83 -12.71 -9.57
CA TYR A 52 -5.44 -11.44 -9.21
C TYR A 52 -5.33 -11.25 -7.70
N TYR A 53 -4.75 -10.12 -7.30
CA TYR A 53 -4.72 -9.69 -5.91
C TYR A 53 -5.79 -8.63 -5.67
N ASP A 54 -6.74 -8.92 -4.77
CA ASP A 54 -7.71 -7.93 -4.27
C ASP A 54 -7.16 -7.34 -2.98
N SER A 55 -6.66 -6.10 -3.06
CA SER A 55 -6.04 -5.39 -1.93
C SER A 55 -7.04 -4.93 -0.86
N ILE A 56 -8.35 -4.91 -1.15
CA ILE A 56 -9.37 -4.52 -0.17
C ILE A 56 -9.74 -5.72 0.70
N LYS A 57 -9.88 -6.89 0.09
CA LYS A 57 -10.20 -8.15 0.79
C LYS A 57 -8.95 -8.93 1.21
N GLN A 58 -7.77 -8.45 0.82
CA GLN A 58 -6.48 -9.12 0.98
C GLN A 58 -6.55 -10.57 0.48
N VAL A 59 -7.15 -10.80 -0.69
CA VAL A 59 -7.30 -12.15 -1.25
C VAL A 59 -6.52 -12.32 -2.55
N CYS A 60 -5.77 -13.40 -2.60
CA CYS A 60 -5.08 -13.88 -3.78
C CYS A 60 -5.94 -14.92 -4.49
N SER A 61 -6.28 -14.67 -5.75
CA SER A 61 -6.97 -15.62 -6.61
C SER A 61 -6.05 -16.07 -7.73
N CYS A 62 -5.81 -17.37 -7.85
CA CYS A 62 -5.01 -17.97 -8.90
C CYS A 62 -5.91 -18.68 -9.92
N TYR A 63 -5.57 -18.55 -11.21
CA TYR A 63 -6.41 -18.99 -12.31
C TYR A 63 -5.69 -19.97 -13.23
N ILE A 64 -6.42 -20.97 -13.72
CA ILE A 64 -5.99 -21.84 -14.83
C ILE A 64 -7.08 -21.81 -15.88
N ASN A 65 -6.73 -21.55 -17.14
CA ASN A 65 -7.69 -21.38 -18.24
C ASN A 65 -8.81 -20.34 -17.93
N GLY A 66 -8.50 -19.31 -17.17
CA GLY A 66 -9.45 -18.25 -16.79
C GLY A 66 -10.43 -18.62 -15.67
N GLU A 67 -10.35 -19.81 -15.09
CA GLU A 67 -11.15 -20.21 -13.93
C GLU A 67 -10.35 -20.13 -12.63
N VAL A 68 -10.97 -19.63 -11.56
CA VAL A 68 -10.36 -19.63 -10.22
C VAL A 68 -10.16 -21.08 -9.76
N LYS A 69 -8.91 -21.47 -9.56
CA LYS A 69 -8.56 -22.81 -9.03
C LYS A 69 -8.12 -22.77 -7.58
N TYR A 70 -7.57 -21.65 -7.14
CA TYR A 70 -7.10 -21.49 -5.77
C TYR A 70 -7.34 -20.07 -5.27
N GLN A 71 -7.73 -19.95 -4.01
CA GLN A 71 -7.83 -18.67 -3.31
C GLN A 71 -7.20 -18.76 -1.93
N LYS A 72 -6.47 -17.72 -1.56
CA LYS A 72 -5.87 -17.59 -0.23
C LYS A 72 -6.03 -16.17 0.28
N TYR A 73 -6.54 -16.05 1.50
CA TYR A 73 -6.55 -14.79 2.25
C TYR A 73 -5.16 -14.57 2.84
N LEU A 74 -4.63 -13.39 2.62
CA LEU A 74 -3.45 -12.88 3.30
C LEU A 74 -3.95 -12.24 4.59
N ASP A 75 -3.95 -13.01 5.68
CA ASP A 75 -4.18 -12.44 7.01
C ASP A 75 -3.04 -11.47 7.31
N SER A 76 -3.36 -10.18 7.48
CA SER A 76 -2.46 -9.14 8.00
C SER A 76 -2.00 -9.43 9.42
#